data_AF-A0ABD3YRN3-F1
#
_entry.id   AF-A0ABD3YRN3-F1
#
_cell.length_a   1.000
_cell.length_b   1.000
_cell.length_c   1.000
_cell.angle_alpha   90.00
_cell.angle_beta   90.00
_cell.angle_gamma   90.00
#
_symmetry.space_group_name_H-M   'P 1'
#
loop_
_entity.id
_entity.type
_entity.pdbx_description
1 polymer ?
#
loop_
_entity_poly.entity_id
_entity_poly.type
_entity_poly.pdbx_seq_one_letter_code
_entity_poly.pdbx_strand_id
1 'polypeptide(L)'
;MAAVFRPGLAPTLVVLALLPLLVALGCWQLSRAAEKRVLLAAAEARREAAPIPAAQLERLANPAYVRVRLQGRLDAEHTLLLDNRTRDGAAGVEVLQPFHDKASGLWLLVNRGWLPWPNRSVPPAFDTPAGDLLLDAWAYVPPPGGLQLADVRQQAWPQLITRVDPDATWQALDRNGLALELRLEPGDAAFETNWPVVAMAPERHTGYAVQWFAMATALFALYLYLGIRRAREKPAHDQPDPR
;
A
#
# COMPACT_ATOMS: atom_id res chain seq x y z
N MET A 1 -4.42 56.01 6.77
CA MET A 1 -3.64 55.47 7.91
C MET A 1 -3.31 54.03 7.63
N ALA A 2 -2.04 53.69 7.41
CA ALA A 2 -1.62 52.29 7.25
C ALA A 2 -1.86 51.55 8.57
N ALA A 3 -2.51 50.38 8.52
CA ALA A 3 -2.65 49.54 9.70
C ALA A 3 -1.26 49.07 10.13
N VAL A 4 -0.80 49.53 11.30
CA VAL A 4 0.46 49.06 11.88
C VAL A 4 0.29 47.58 12.21
N PHE A 5 1.29 46.74 12.01
CA PHE A 5 1.23 45.31 12.32
C PHE A 5 1.92 45.02 13.65
N ARG A 6 1.20 44.55 14.68
CA ARG A 6 1.74 44.30 16.03
C ARG A 6 1.23 42.99 16.65
N PRO A 7 1.61 41.83 16.09
CA PRO A 7 1.11 40.53 16.54
C PRO A 7 1.64 40.11 17.92
N GLY A 8 2.79 40.61 18.38
CA GLY A 8 3.45 40.17 19.61
C GLY A 8 4.41 38.98 19.37
N LEU A 9 5.39 38.80 20.25
CA LEU A 9 6.50 37.85 20.06
C LEU A 9 6.04 36.38 20.09
N ALA A 10 5.26 35.99 21.10
CA ALA A 10 4.77 34.62 21.23
C ALA A 10 3.99 34.09 20.01
N PRO A 11 2.94 34.76 19.49
CA PRO A 11 2.23 34.28 18.30
C PRO A 11 3.10 34.32 17.03
N THR A 12 4.08 35.22 16.97
CA THR A 12 5.04 35.25 15.86
C THR A 12 5.93 34.00 15.86
N LEU A 13 6.45 33.58 17.01
CA LEU A 13 7.24 32.36 17.14
C LEU A 13 6.43 31.10 16.80
N VAL A 14 5.18 31.02 17.27
CA VAL A 14 4.29 29.89 16.96
C VAL A 14 4.04 29.79 15.45
N VAL A 15 3.74 30.90 14.78
CA VAL A 15 3.49 30.92 13.33
C VAL A 15 4.76 30.60 12.56
N LEU A 16 5.91 31.15 12.99
CA LEU A 16 7.22 30.88 12.37
C LEU A 16 7.58 29.39 12.41
N ALA A 17 7.17 28.66 13.47
CA ALA A 17 7.40 27.23 13.59
C ALA A 17 6.34 26.40 12.85
N LEU A 18 5.05 26.67 13.07
CA LEU A 18 3.96 25.83 12.58
C LEU A 18 3.70 26.03 11.08
N LEU A 19 3.79 27.25 10.57
CA LEU A 19 3.51 27.52 9.16
C LEU A 19 4.42 26.71 8.20
N PRO A 20 5.76 26.71 8.32
CA PRO A 20 6.61 25.91 7.44
C PRO A 20 6.38 24.42 7.65
N LEU A 21 6.09 23.96 8.88
CA LEU A 21 5.77 22.56 9.14
C LEU A 21 4.51 22.11 8.39
N LEU A 22 3.42 22.88 8.48
CA LEU A 22 2.16 22.56 7.80
C LEU A 22 2.31 22.56 6.29
N VAL A 23 3.05 23.54 5.74
CA VAL A 23 3.36 23.60 4.30
C VAL A 23 4.21 22.41 3.87
N ALA A 24 5.23 22.04 4.66
CA ALA A 24 6.07 20.88 4.38
C ALA A 24 5.27 19.57 4.39
N LEU A 25 4.37 19.39 5.37
CA LEU A 25 3.47 18.23 5.42
C LEU A 25 2.52 18.17 4.22
N GLY A 26 1.98 19.33 3.79
CA GLY A 26 1.18 19.41 2.57
C GLY A 26 1.96 19.00 1.31
N CYS A 27 3.19 19.51 1.15
CA CYS A 27 4.07 19.14 0.03
C CYS A 27 4.45 17.66 0.07
N TRP A 28 4.74 17.12 1.25
CA TRP A 28 5.03 15.70 1.44
C TRP A 28 3.86 14.81 1.02
N GLN A 29 2.63 15.18 1.39
CA GLN A 29 1.42 14.46 0.95
C GLN A 29 1.23 14.51 -0.56
N LEU A 30 1.50 15.65 -1.22
CA LEU A 30 1.46 15.74 -2.68
C LEU A 30 2.52 14.86 -3.35
N SER A 31 3.73 14.78 -2.79
CA SER A 31 4.79 13.88 -3.27
C SER A 31 4.32 12.42 -3.20
N ARG A 32 3.72 12.01 -2.07
CA ARG A 32 3.16 10.66 -1.94
C ARG A 32 2.04 10.40 -2.94
N ALA A 33 1.16 11.37 -3.18
CA ALA A 33 0.14 11.24 -4.23
C ALA A 33 0.78 11.01 -5.62
N ALA A 34 1.81 11.77 -5.97
CA ALA A 34 2.51 11.64 -7.24
C ALA A 34 3.19 10.26 -7.41
N GLU A 35 3.88 9.77 -6.38
CA GLU A 35 4.47 8.42 -6.37
C GLU A 35 3.40 7.34 -6.64
N LYS A 36 2.24 7.43 -5.98
CA LYS A 36 1.15 6.48 -6.16
C LYS A 36 0.54 6.54 -7.57
N ARG A 37 0.44 7.72 -8.18
CA ARG A 37 -0.02 7.89 -9.57
C ARG A 37 0.93 7.22 -10.57
N VAL A 38 2.24 7.34 -10.37
CA VAL A 38 3.24 6.68 -11.24
C VAL A 38 3.08 5.16 -11.19
N LEU A 39 2.89 4.58 -9.99
CA LEU A 39 2.66 3.15 -9.84
C LEU A 39 1.39 2.68 -10.55
N LEU A 40 0.29 3.44 -10.40
CA LEU A 40 -0.97 3.15 -11.07
C LEU A 40 -0.84 3.22 -12.59
N ALA A 41 -0.20 4.26 -13.12
CA ALA A 41 0.03 4.41 -14.55
C ALA A 41 0.91 3.28 -15.11
N ALA A 42 1.94 2.86 -14.38
CA ALA A 42 2.80 1.73 -14.78
C ALA A 42 2.04 0.40 -14.80
N ALA A 43 1.17 0.16 -13.81
CA ALA A 43 0.32 -1.02 -13.76
C ALA A 43 -0.71 -1.03 -14.91
N GLU A 44 -1.36 0.11 -15.17
CA GLU A 44 -2.34 0.24 -16.26
C GLU A 44 -1.69 0.06 -17.64
N ALA A 45 -0.50 0.65 -17.86
CA ALA A 45 0.22 0.49 -19.13
C ALA A 45 0.62 -0.97 -19.42
N ARG A 46 0.88 -1.77 -18.37
CA ARG A 46 1.16 -3.20 -18.52
C ARG A 46 -0.10 -4.04 -18.62
N ARG A 47 -1.27 -3.46 -18.32
CA ARG A 47 -2.53 -4.19 -18.25
C ARG A 47 -2.98 -4.72 -19.61
N GLU A 48 -2.72 -3.95 -20.66
CA GLU A 48 -3.10 -4.27 -22.03
C GLU A 48 -2.15 -5.25 -22.73
N ALA A 49 -0.99 -5.53 -22.13
CA ALA A 49 -0.01 -6.45 -22.71
C ALA A 49 -0.54 -7.90 -22.72
N ALA A 50 -0.13 -8.67 -23.73
CA ALA A 50 -0.40 -10.10 -23.77
C ALA A 50 0.42 -10.83 -22.68
N PRO A 51 -0.13 -11.88 -22.06
CA PRO A 51 0.61 -12.66 -21.06
C PRO A 51 1.80 -13.38 -21.70
N ILE A 52 2.92 -13.38 -20.99
CA ILE A 52 4.14 -14.08 -21.41
C ILE A 52 4.28 -15.45 -20.71
N PRO A 53 5.04 -16.40 -21.25
CA PRO A 53 5.33 -17.67 -20.57
C PRO A 53 6.14 -17.46 -19.28
N ALA A 54 5.88 -18.28 -18.25
CA ALA A 54 6.58 -18.23 -16.96
C ALA A 54 8.12 -18.28 -17.08
N ALA A 55 8.64 -19.08 -18.01
CA ALA A 55 10.09 -19.21 -18.27
C ALA A 55 10.79 -17.90 -18.71
N GLN A 56 10.03 -16.89 -19.12
CA GLN A 56 10.58 -15.57 -19.49
C GLN A 56 10.67 -14.63 -18.28
N LEU A 57 9.93 -14.90 -17.20
CA LEU A 57 9.81 -14.00 -16.06
C LEU A 57 11.14 -13.84 -15.31
N GLU A 58 11.93 -14.91 -15.17
CA GLU A 58 13.23 -14.90 -14.49
C GLU A 58 14.25 -13.97 -15.15
N ARG A 59 14.09 -13.70 -16.45
CA ARG A 59 15.02 -12.88 -17.24
C ARG A 59 14.70 -11.39 -17.19
N LEU A 60 13.58 -11.02 -16.59
CA LEU A 60 13.14 -9.63 -16.53
C LEU A 60 13.81 -8.90 -15.36
N ALA A 61 14.45 -7.77 -15.66
CA ALA A 61 15.00 -6.90 -14.62
C ALA A 61 13.92 -6.30 -13.70
N ASN A 62 12.70 -6.12 -14.22
CA ASN A 62 11.56 -5.63 -13.44
C ASN A 62 10.27 -6.39 -13.81
N PRO A 63 9.97 -7.49 -13.10
CA PRO A 63 8.81 -8.33 -13.37
C PRO A 63 7.49 -7.71 -12.88
N ALA A 64 7.49 -6.63 -12.09
CA ALA A 64 6.28 -6.12 -11.44
C ALA A 64 5.13 -5.82 -12.43
N TYR A 65 3.93 -6.30 -12.16
CA TYR A 65 2.74 -6.12 -13.01
C TYR A 65 2.86 -6.71 -14.43
N VAL A 66 3.79 -7.63 -14.66
CA VAL A 66 3.83 -8.39 -15.92
C VAL A 66 2.77 -9.49 -15.87
N ARG A 67 1.97 -9.61 -16.93
CA ARG A 67 1.05 -10.73 -17.11
C ARG A 67 1.81 -11.97 -17.53
N VAL A 68 1.48 -13.09 -16.90
CA VAL A 68 2.11 -14.38 -17.13
C VAL A 68 1.04 -15.43 -17.35
N ARG A 69 1.23 -16.27 -18.35
CA ARG A 69 0.41 -17.45 -18.62
C ARG A 69 1.06 -18.68 -18.01
N LEU A 70 0.27 -19.42 -17.25
CA LEU A 70 0.65 -20.61 -16.51
C LEU A 70 -0.15 -21.80 -17.05
N GLN A 71 0.52 -22.94 -17.22
CA GLN A 71 -0.12 -24.17 -17.68
C GLN A 71 0.36 -25.36 -16.86
N GLY A 72 -0.51 -25.95 -16.05
CA GLY A 72 -0.05 -26.94 -15.08
C GLY A 72 -1.02 -27.20 -13.94
N ARG A 73 -0.50 -27.54 -12.75
CA ARG A 73 -1.32 -27.98 -11.60
C ARG A 73 -1.00 -27.20 -10.34
N LEU A 74 -2.05 -26.92 -9.58
CA LEU A 74 -1.93 -26.49 -8.19
C LEU A 74 -1.56 -27.67 -7.28
N ASP A 75 -0.76 -27.38 -6.28
CA ASP A 75 -0.47 -28.28 -5.17
C ASP A 75 -1.46 -28.02 -4.03
N ALA A 76 -2.41 -28.94 -3.86
CA ALA A 76 -3.41 -28.87 -2.80
C ALA A 76 -2.82 -29.11 -1.41
N GLU A 77 -1.70 -29.83 -1.31
CA GLU A 77 -1.14 -30.29 -0.03
C GLU A 77 -0.38 -29.17 0.69
N HIS A 78 0.23 -28.24 -0.05
CA HIS A 78 1.15 -27.24 0.50
C HIS A 78 0.60 -25.81 0.44
N THR A 79 -0.58 -25.60 1.04
CA THR A 79 -1.27 -24.30 1.01
C THR A 79 -0.77 -23.35 2.10
N LEU A 80 -0.42 -22.13 1.71
CA LEU A 80 -0.08 -21.01 2.59
C LEU A 80 -1.29 -20.08 2.73
N LEU A 81 -1.65 -19.73 3.97
CA LEU A 81 -2.69 -18.77 4.29
C LEU A 81 -2.03 -17.50 4.79
N LEU A 82 -2.09 -16.44 3.99
CA LEU A 82 -1.55 -15.14 4.34
C LEU A 82 -2.53 -14.38 5.21
N ASP A 83 -2.20 -14.27 6.49
CA ASP A 83 -3.03 -13.68 7.54
C ASP A 83 -3.10 -12.14 7.45
N ASN A 84 -4.00 -11.58 8.28
CA ASN A 84 -4.20 -10.16 8.50
C ASN A 84 -4.57 -9.40 7.21
N ARG A 85 -5.40 -10.02 6.39
CA ARG A 85 -5.92 -9.42 5.16
C ARG A 85 -7.34 -8.94 5.39
N THR A 86 -7.53 -7.62 5.32
CA THR A 86 -8.85 -7.01 5.41
C THR A 86 -9.32 -6.58 4.03
N ARG A 87 -10.53 -6.99 3.66
CA ARG A 87 -11.21 -6.59 2.42
C ARG A 87 -12.56 -6.01 2.76
N ASP A 88 -12.83 -4.78 2.32
CA ASP A 88 -14.12 -4.10 2.52
C ASP A 88 -14.66 -4.14 3.97
N GLY A 89 -13.73 -4.07 4.95
CA GLY A 89 -14.03 -4.11 6.38
C GLY A 89 -14.14 -5.51 7.00
N ALA A 90 -14.13 -6.57 6.19
CA ALA A 90 -14.13 -7.96 6.65
C ALA A 90 -12.69 -8.49 6.82
N ALA A 91 -12.46 -9.22 7.91
CA ALA A 91 -11.20 -9.94 8.12
C ALA A 91 -11.16 -11.24 7.31
N GLY A 92 -9.99 -11.57 6.77
CA GLY A 92 -9.77 -12.76 5.97
C GLY A 92 -8.30 -13.08 5.77
N VAL A 93 -8.07 -14.02 4.87
CA VAL A 93 -6.75 -14.51 4.47
C VAL A 93 -6.63 -14.49 2.96
N GLU A 94 -5.40 -14.39 2.46
CA GLU A 94 -5.13 -14.69 1.05
C GLU A 94 -4.61 -16.12 0.92
N VAL A 95 -5.09 -16.86 -0.08
CA VAL A 95 -4.75 -18.27 -0.28
C VAL A 95 -3.64 -18.36 -1.32
N LEU A 96 -2.45 -18.80 -0.91
CA LEU A 96 -1.31 -19.02 -1.80
C LEU A 96 -1.02 -20.51 -1.91
N GLN A 97 -0.82 -21.00 -3.13
CA GLN A 97 -0.50 -22.40 -3.39
C GLN A 97 0.65 -22.51 -4.41
N PRO A 98 1.58 -23.45 -4.18
CA PRO A 98 2.53 -23.84 -5.22
C PRO A 98 1.80 -24.31 -6.47
N PHE A 99 2.31 -23.89 -7.61
CA PHE A 99 1.84 -24.29 -8.94
C PHE A 99 3.02 -24.84 -9.71
N HIS A 100 2.89 -26.07 -10.22
CA HIS A 100 3.89 -26.65 -11.09
C HIS A 100 3.54 -26.33 -12.54
N ASP A 101 4.31 -25.43 -13.15
CA ASP A 101 4.15 -25.07 -14.55
C ASP A 101 4.80 -26.12 -15.45
N LYS A 102 4.00 -26.79 -16.28
CA LYS A 102 4.48 -27.87 -17.17
C LYS A 102 5.30 -27.36 -18.34
N ALA A 103 5.05 -26.13 -18.79
CA ALA A 103 5.75 -25.56 -19.94
C ALA A 103 7.21 -25.19 -19.59
N SER A 104 7.44 -24.65 -18.40
CA SER A 104 8.77 -24.27 -17.90
C SER A 104 9.43 -25.30 -16.99
N GLY A 105 8.65 -26.18 -16.35
CA GLY A 105 9.12 -27.08 -15.30
C GLY A 105 9.39 -26.39 -13.95
N LEU A 106 9.01 -25.12 -13.81
CA LEU A 106 9.24 -24.33 -12.60
C LEU A 106 8.07 -24.44 -11.62
N TRP A 107 8.40 -24.36 -10.32
CA TRP A 107 7.41 -24.10 -9.29
C TRP A 107 7.17 -22.60 -9.11
N LEU A 108 5.90 -22.21 -9.03
CA LEU A 108 5.48 -20.81 -8.95
C LEU A 108 4.54 -20.66 -7.75
N LEU A 109 4.67 -19.56 -7.01
CA LEU A 109 3.81 -19.33 -5.86
C LEU A 109 2.61 -18.49 -6.30
N VAL A 110 1.46 -19.14 -6.48
CA VAL A 110 0.25 -18.50 -7.00
C VAL A 110 -0.65 -18.09 -5.84
N ASN A 111 -0.84 -16.79 -5.68
CA ASN A 111 -1.86 -16.20 -4.84
C ASN A 111 -3.20 -16.21 -5.58
N ARG A 112 -4.12 -17.03 -5.08
CA ARG A 112 -5.43 -17.30 -5.69
C ARG A 112 -6.48 -16.25 -5.33
N GLY A 113 -6.22 -15.39 -4.35
CA GLY A 113 -7.18 -14.37 -3.93
C GLY A 113 -7.46 -14.38 -2.43
N TRP A 114 -8.31 -13.44 -2.03
CA TRP A 114 -8.78 -13.27 -0.67
C TRP A 114 -10.00 -14.14 -0.38
N LEU A 115 -10.04 -14.68 0.83
CA LEU A 115 -11.11 -15.49 1.38
C LEU A 115 -11.54 -14.93 2.75
N PRO A 116 -12.84 -14.74 3.01
CA PRO A 116 -13.32 -14.27 4.31
C PRO A 116 -13.00 -15.29 5.40
N TRP A 117 -12.48 -14.81 6.53
CA TRP A 117 -12.14 -15.63 7.69
C TRP A 117 -12.50 -14.91 9.00
N PRO A 118 -13.80 -14.68 9.27
CA PRO A 118 -14.25 -13.89 10.41
C PRO A 118 -14.06 -14.62 11.75
N ASN A 119 -14.10 -15.96 11.75
CA ASN A 119 -13.93 -16.77 12.94
C ASN A 119 -12.63 -17.57 12.88
N ARG A 120 -11.60 -17.10 13.59
CA ARG A 120 -10.27 -17.73 13.63
C ARG A 120 -10.25 -19.09 14.34
N SER A 121 -11.29 -19.45 15.08
CA SER A 121 -11.39 -20.75 15.75
C SER A 121 -11.76 -21.90 14.82
N VAL A 122 -12.22 -21.59 13.59
CA VAL A 122 -12.56 -22.58 12.57
C VAL A 122 -11.63 -22.39 11.39
N PRO A 123 -10.88 -23.42 10.92
CA PRO A 123 -10.03 -23.28 9.75
C PRO A 123 -10.82 -22.77 8.53
N PRO A 124 -10.23 -21.91 7.68
CA PRO A 124 -10.90 -21.46 6.47
C PRO A 124 -11.11 -22.65 5.52
N ALA A 125 -12.33 -22.80 5.01
CA ALA A 125 -12.66 -23.82 4.02
C ALA A 125 -12.40 -23.27 2.61
N PHE A 126 -11.68 -24.03 1.79
CA PHE A 126 -11.38 -23.68 0.42
C PHE A 126 -11.15 -24.95 -0.41
N ASP A 127 -11.52 -24.90 -1.68
CA ASP A 127 -11.30 -25.99 -2.62
C ASP A 127 -10.12 -25.69 -3.54
N THR A 128 -9.46 -26.76 -4.00
CA THR A 128 -8.39 -26.69 -5.00
C THR A 128 -8.83 -27.44 -6.25
N PRO A 129 -8.95 -26.78 -7.40
CA PRO A 129 -9.31 -27.45 -8.64
C PRO A 129 -8.31 -28.56 -8.97
N ALA A 130 -8.85 -29.73 -9.33
CA ALA A 130 -8.04 -30.88 -9.73
C ALA A 130 -7.71 -30.81 -11.23
N GLY A 131 -6.58 -31.40 -11.61
CA GLY A 131 -6.18 -31.52 -13.00
C GLY A 131 -5.45 -30.29 -13.56
N ASP A 132 -5.16 -30.34 -14.86
CA ASP A 132 -4.38 -29.29 -15.51
C ASP A 132 -5.22 -28.03 -15.75
N LEU A 133 -4.65 -26.89 -15.41
CA LEU A 133 -5.26 -25.57 -15.52
C LEU A 133 -4.44 -24.71 -16.49
N LEU A 134 -5.14 -23.85 -17.22
CA LEU A 134 -4.57 -22.72 -17.95
C LEU A 134 -4.97 -21.44 -17.23
N LEU A 135 -4.00 -20.77 -16.63
CA LEU A 135 -4.23 -19.62 -15.75
C LEU A 135 -3.44 -18.40 -16.25
N ASP A 136 -4.05 -17.22 -16.17
CA ASP A 136 -3.33 -15.96 -16.35
C ASP A 136 -3.15 -15.28 -14.97
N ALA A 137 -1.98 -14.73 -14.71
CA ALA A 137 -1.61 -14.13 -13.42
C ALA A 137 -0.67 -12.93 -13.59
N TRP A 138 -0.55 -12.11 -12.54
CA TRP A 138 0.32 -10.93 -12.50
C TRP A 138 1.50 -11.18 -11.58
N ALA A 139 2.72 -10.89 -12.03
CA ALA A 139 3.86 -10.94 -11.12
C ALA A 139 3.78 -9.76 -10.12
N TYR A 140 3.79 -10.10 -8.84
CA TYR A 140 3.77 -9.11 -7.75
C TYR A 140 5.15 -8.99 -7.13
N VAL A 141 5.64 -7.75 -7.07
CA VAL A 141 6.87 -7.40 -6.35
C VAL A 141 6.49 -6.50 -5.19
N PRO A 142 6.68 -6.95 -3.93
CA PRO A 142 6.35 -6.12 -2.78
C PRO A 142 7.26 -4.87 -2.74
N PRO A 143 6.71 -3.68 -2.42
CA PRO A 143 7.52 -2.48 -2.25
C PRO A 143 8.52 -2.65 -1.10
N PRO A 144 9.72 -2.05 -1.18
CA PRO A 144 10.71 -2.12 -0.11
C PRO A 144 10.20 -1.41 1.14
N GLY A 145 10.40 -2.05 2.30
CA GLY A 145 10.04 -1.51 3.61
C GLY A 145 8.73 -2.07 4.18
N GLY A 146 8.78 -2.36 5.48
CA GLY A 146 7.69 -2.96 6.26
C GLY A 146 8.28 -3.54 7.54
N LEU A 147 7.57 -3.43 8.67
CA LEU A 147 7.97 -4.09 9.89
C LEU A 147 7.87 -5.61 9.68
N GLN A 148 8.99 -6.31 9.86
CA GLN A 148 9.10 -7.74 9.63
C GLN A 148 9.07 -8.43 10.99
N LEU A 149 7.96 -9.10 11.27
CA LEU A 149 7.88 -10.06 12.36
C LEU A 149 8.32 -11.41 11.79
N ALA A 150 9.17 -12.13 12.52
CA ALA A 150 9.54 -13.47 12.14
C ALA A 150 8.34 -14.41 12.36
N ASP A 151 7.92 -15.10 11.30
CA ASP A 151 6.91 -16.15 11.42
C ASP A 151 7.57 -17.43 11.95
N VAL A 152 6.96 -18.04 12.96
CA VAL A 152 7.29 -19.42 13.35
C VAL A 152 6.53 -20.34 12.39
N ARG A 153 7.23 -20.87 11.39
CA ARG A 153 6.63 -21.80 10.42
C ARG A 153 6.18 -23.08 11.13
N GLN A 154 4.90 -23.37 11.03
CA GLN A 154 4.32 -24.60 11.57
C GLN A 154 4.64 -25.78 10.65
N GLN A 155 4.80 -26.97 11.20
CA GLN A 155 5.14 -28.16 10.40
C GLN A 155 3.93 -28.76 9.68
N ALA A 156 2.71 -28.42 10.11
CA ALA A 156 1.46 -28.87 9.51
C ALA A 156 0.95 -27.90 8.46
N TRP A 157 0.25 -28.44 7.45
CA TRP A 157 -0.40 -27.71 6.38
C TRP A 157 -1.93 -27.68 6.59
N PRO A 158 -2.64 -26.61 6.18
CA PRO A 158 -2.11 -25.36 5.62
C PRO A 158 -1.33 -24.54 6.67
N GLN A 159 -0.30 -23.81 6.24
CA GLN A 159 0.48 -22.95 7.13
C GLN A 159 -0.07 -21.52 7.13
N LEU A 160 -0.26 -20.96 8.33
CA LEU A 160 -0.58 -19.55 8.49
C LEU A 160 0.71 -18.71 8.50
N ILE A 161 0.81 -17.73 7.61
CA ILE A 161 1.96 -16.83 7.46
C ILE A 161 1.51 -15.38 7.52
N THR A 162 2.36 -14.47 7.97
CA THR A 162 2.09 -13.02 7.92
C THR A 162 2.79 -12.36 6.72
N ARG A 163 3.81 -13.05 6.18
CA ARG A 163 4.58 -12.61 5.02
C ARG A 163 4.81 -13.73 4.00
N VAL A 164 4.69 -13.37 2.73
CA VAL A 164 5.09 -14.22 1.61
C VAL A 164 6.61 -14.17 1.45
N ASP A 165 7.24 -15.34 1.53
CA ASP A 165 8.67 -15.55 1.28
C ASP A 165 8.84 -16.76 0.35
N PRO A 166 8.85 -16.55 -0.98
CA PRO A 166 8.94 -17.63 -1.95
C PRO A 166 10.22 -18.46 -1.80
N ASP A 167 11.38 -17.81 -1.58
CA ASP A 167 12.67 -18.50 -1.42
C ASP A 167 12.64 -19.47 -0.26
N ALA A 168 12.21 -19.01 0.92
CA ALA A 168 12.13 -19.87 2.08
C ALA A 168 11.09 -20.99 1.87
N THR A 169 10.00 -20.73 1.13
CA THR A 169 9.01 -21.77 0.79
C THR A 169 9.61 -22.86 -0.09
N TRP A 170 10.36 -22.48 -1.13
CA TRP A 170 11.02 -23.44 -2.02
C TRP A 170 12.12 -24.25 -1.35
N GLN A 171 12.88 -23.62 -0.45
CA GLN A 171 13.84 -24.33 0.39
C GLN A 171 13.16 -25.36 1.30
N ALA A 172 12.02 -25.01 1.92
CA ALA A 172 11.29 -25.91 2.82
C ALA A 172 10.64 -27.09 2.09
N LEU A 173 10.26 -26.91 0.83
CA LEU A 173 9.63 -27.95 0.00
C LEU A 173 10.62 -28.74 -0.86
N ASP A 174 11.90 -28.37 -0.86
CA ASP A 174 12.95 -28.91 -1.74
C ASP A 174 12.54 -28.86 -3.23
N ARG A 175 12.12 -27.66 -3.69
CA ARG A 175 11.61 -27.43 -5.05
C ARG A 175 12.38 -26.35 -5.77
N ASN A 176 12.61 -26.55 -7.07
CA ASN A 176 13.13 -25.51 -7.94
C ASN A 176 12.00 -24.55 -8.37
N GLY A 177 11.88 -23.43 -7.67
CA GLY A 177 10.81 -22.47 -7.91
C GLY A 177 11.31 -21.03 -8.06
N LEU A 178 10.49 -20.21 -8.70
CA LEU A 178 10.78 -18.80 -8.91
C LEU A 178 10.50 -18.00 -7.63
N ALA A 179 11.44 -17.13 -7.27
CA ALA A 179 11.39 -16.27 -6.08
C ALA A 179 10.37 -15.11 -6.20
N LEU A 180 9.15 -15.37 -6.67
CA LEU A 180 8.11 -14.37 -6.93
C LEU A 180 6.72 -14.86 -6.53
N GLU A 181 5.89 -13.92 -6.08
CA GLU A 181 4.45 -14.12 -5.92
C GLU A 181 3.74 -13.81 -7.25
N LEU A 182 2.84 -14.70 -7.69
CA LEU A 182 1.98 -14.48 -8.85
C LEU A 182 0.52 -14.33 -8.39
N ARG A 183 -0.13 -13.22 -8.70
CA ARG A 183 -1.53 -12.95 -8.34
C ARG A 183 -2.47 -13.34 -9.47
N LEU A 184 -3.34 -14.29 -9.20
CA LEU A 184 -4.21 -14.90 -10.20
C LEU A 184 -5.25 -13.90 -10.77
N GLU A 185 -5.53 -13.97 -12.07
CA GLU A 185 -6.68 -13.28 -12.65
C GLU A 185 -8.01 -13.96 -12.25
N PRO A 186 -9.16 -13.26 -12.31
CA PRO A 186 -10.46 -13.88 -12.06
C PRO A 186 -10.69 -15.13 -12.93
N GLY A 187 -11.19 -16.21 -12.33
CA GLY A 187 -11.48 -17.46 -13.00
C GLY A 187 -11.81 -18.59 -12.02
N ASP A 188 -11.97 -19.82 -12.50
CA ASP A 188 -12.47 -20.96 -11.71
C ASP A 188 -11.56 -21.36 -10.54
N ALA A 189 -10.26 -21.07 -10.65
CA ALA A 189 -9.29 -21.32 -9.60
C ALA A 189 -9.11 -20.14 -8.64
N ALA A 190 -9.74 -19.00 -8.89
CA ALA A 190 -9.56 -17.78 -8.12
C ALA A 190 -10.62 -17.60 -7.03
N PHE A 191 -10.22 -16.99 -5.92
CA PHE A 191 -11.09 -16.36 -4.95
C PHE A 191 -11.24 -14.87 -5.28
N GLU A 192 -11.39 -13.99 -4.28
CA GLU A 192 -11.49 -12.56 -4.54
C GLU A 192 -10.12 -11.96 -4.94
N THR A 193 -9.98 -11.60 -6.23
CA THR A 193 -8.71 -11.16 -6.87
C THR A 193 -8.64 -9.64 -7.09
N ASN A 194 -9.47 -8.86 -6.41
CA ASN A 194 -9.56 -7.41 -6.59
C ASN A 194 -8.45 -6.62 -5.85
N TRP A 195 -7.21 -7.12 -5.77
CA TRP A 195 -6.13 -6.47 -4.99
C TRP A 195 -5.96 -4.98 -5.34
N PRO A 196 -5.85 -4.10 -4.33
CA PRO A 196 -5.52 -2.72 -4.60
C PRO A 196 -4.07 -2.63 -5.08
N VAL A 197 -3.85 -1.99 -6.23
CA VAL A 197 -2.48 -1.70 -6.75
C VAL A 197 -1.71 -0.82 -5.77
N VAL A 198 -2.42 0.07 -5.07
CA VAL A 198 -1.87 0.93 -4.01
C VAL A 198 -2.74 0.86 -2.76
N ALA A 199 -2.12 0.69 -1.58
CA ALA A 199 -2.84 0.61 -0.31
C ALA A 199 -3.67 1.87 0.04
N MET A 200 -3.21 3.04 -0.41
CA MET A 200 -3.92 4.31 -0.26
C MET A 200 -3.92 5.03 -1.60
N ALA A 201 -5.12 5.41 -2.05
CA ALA A 201 -5.32 6.09 -3.31
C ALA A 201 -4.68 7.50 -3.30
N PRO A 202 -4.15 7.99 -4.44
CA PRO A 202 -3.58 9.34 -4.55
C PRO A 202 -4.52 10.45 -4.09
N GLU A 203 -5.83 10.25 -4.25
CA GLU A 203 -6.88 11.23 -3.90
C GLU A 203 -6.94 11.44 -2.39
N ARG A 204 -6.72 10.39 -1.59
CA ARG A 204 -6.69 10.51 -0.13
C ARG A 204 -5.48 11.33 0.33
N HIS A 205 -4.31 11.10 -0.27
CA HIS A 205 -3.12 11.93 -0.04
C HIS A 205 -3.35 13.40 -0.47
N THR A 206 -4.01 13.61 -1.61
CA THR A 206 -4.37 14.95 -2.09
C THR A 206 -5.33 15.65 -1.12
N GLY A 207 -6.33 14.93 -0.60
CA GLY A 207 -7.25 15.44 0.43
C GLY A 207 -6.53 15.86 1.71
N TYR A 208 -5.59 15.04 2.20
CA TYR A 208 -4.74 15.43 3.33
C TYR A 208 -3.88 16.66 3.02
N ALA A 209 -3.31 16.76 1.82
CA ALA A 209 -2.55 17.96 1.43
C ALA A 209 -3.41 19.23 1.50
N VAL A 210 -4.66 19.18 0.99
CA VAL A 210 -5.62 20.29 1.10
C VAL A 210 -5.89 20.65 2.56
N GLN A 211 -6.06 19.66 3.44
CA GLN A 211 -6.26 19.91 4.88
C GLN A 211 -5.05 20.64 5.49
N TRP A 212 -3.82 20.20 5.19
CA TRP A 212 -2.60 20.85 5.68
C TRP A 212 -2.48 22.29 5.18
N PHE A 213 -2.75 22.54 3.89
CA PHE A 213 -2.71 23.89 3.33
C PHE A 213 -3.85 24.79 3.83
N ALA A 214 -5.05 24.25 4.06
CA ALA A 214 -6.16 24.99 4.66
C ALA A 214 -5.82 25.43 6.08
N MET A 215 -5.23 24.55 6.89
CA MET A 215 -4.76 24.88 8.23
C MET A 215 -3.62 25.90 8.22
N ALA A 216 -2.67 25.79 7.30
CA ALA A 216 -1.61 26.79 7.09
C ALA A 216 -2.20 28.16 6.72
N THR A 217 -3.19 28.18 5.83
CA THR A 217 -3.89 29.40 5.39
C THR A 217 -4.67 30.03 6.53
N ALA A 218 -5.42 29.23 7.30
CA ALA A 218 -6.17 29.71 8.46
C ALA A 218 -5.25 30.27 9.55
N LEU A 219 -4.13 29.60 9.83
CA LEU A 219 -3.10 30.07 10.77
C LEU A 219 -2.53 31.42 10.32
N PHE A 220 -2.18 31.55 9.05
CA PHE A 220 -1.64 32.79 8.48
C PHE A 220 -2.66 33.92 8.50
N ALA A 221 -3.91 33.65 8.11
CA ALA A 221 -4.99 34.64 8.14
C ALA A 221 -5.30 35.12 9.57
N LEU A 222 -5.34 34.19 10.54
CA LEU A 222 -5.53 34.53 11.96
C LEU A 222 -4.37 35.38 12.49
N TYR A 223 -3.13 35.07 12.11
CA TYR A 223 -1.95 35.85 12.47
C TYR A 223 -2.04 37.29 11.95
N LEU A 224 -2.41 37.47 10.69
CA LEU A 224 -2.64 38.78 10.08
C LEU A 224 -3.77 39.54 10.79
N TYR A 225 -4.92 38.88 11.00
CA TYR A 225 -6.08 39.47 11.66
C TYR A 225 -5.76 39.96 13.08
N LEU A 226 -5.15 39.11 13.90
CA LEU A 226 -4.76 39.48 15.27
C LEU A 226 -3.67 40.55 15.29
N GLY A 227 -2.71 40.50 14.36
CA GLY A 227 -1.66 41.52 14.27
C GLY A 227 -2.17 42.89 13.85
N ILE A 228 -3.19 42.96 12.98
CA ILE A 228 -3.88 44.20 12.60
C ILE A 228 -4.80 44.69 13.74
N ARG A 229 -5.56 43.78 14.37
CA ARG A 229 -6.48 44.12 15.46
C ARG A 229 -5.75 44.68 16.68
N ARG A 230 -4.69 44.03 17.15
CA ARG A 230 -3.88 44.48 18.30
C ARG A 230 -3.24 45.85 18.09
N ALA A 231 -2.91 46.18 16.85
CA ALA A 231 -2.38 47.49 16.52
C ALA A 231 -3.45 48.59 16.52
N ARG A 232 -4.71 48.25 16.24
CA ARG A 232 -5.85 49.16 16.33
C ARG A 232 -6.31 49.42 17.77
N GLU A 233 -6.11 48.46 18.68
CA GLU A 233 -6.50 48.57 20.10
C GLU A 233 -5.51 49.39 20.96
N LYS A 234 -4.34 49.78 20.43
CA LYS A 234 -3.38 50.67 21.12
C LYS A 234 -3.40 52.13 20.58
N PRO A 235 -4.41 52.94 20.94
CA PRO A 235 -4.24 54.38 21.06
C PRO A 235 -4.92 54.92 22.33
N ALA A 236 -4.16 55.19 23.40
CA ALA A 236 -4.44 56.15 24.50
C ALA A 236 -3.79 55.73 25.84
N HIS A 237 -2.47 55.86 25.97
CA HIS A 237 -1.84 56.16 27.26
C HIS A 237 -0.43 56.67 27.02
N ASP A 238 -0.36 57.90 26.55
CA ASP A 238 0.86 58.71 26.66
C ASP A 238 0.39 60.15 26.83
N GLN A 239 -0.19 60.42 28.01
CA GLN A 239 -0.42 61.78 28.47
C GLN A 239 0.71 62.07 29.46
N PRO A 240 1.61 63.03 29.17
CA PRO A 240 2.72 63.33 30.05
C PRO A 240 2.18 63.95 31.33
N ASP A 241 2.67 63.44 32.45
CA ASP A 241 2.39 63.90 33.80
C ASP A 241 2.74 65.39 33.93
N PRO A 242 1.79 66.30 34.20
CA PRO A 242 2.11 67.69 34.47
C PRO A 242 2.51 67.81 35.94
N ARG A 243 3.83 67.83 36.14
CA ARG A 243 4.60 68.41 37.27
C ARG A 243 3.93 68.51 38.65
#